data_AF-A0A7S3QDG7-F1
#
_entry.id   AF-A0A7S3QDG7-F1
#
_cell.length_a   1.000
_cell.length_b   1.000
_cell.length_c   1.000
_cell.angle_alpha   90.00
_cell.angle_beta   90.00
_cell.angle_gamma   90.00
#
_symmetry.space_group_name_H-M   'P 1'
#
loop_
_entity.id
_entity.type
_entity.pdbx_description
1 polymer ?
#
loop_
_entity_poly.entity_id
_entity_poly.type
_entity_poly.pdbx_seq_one_letter_code
_entity_poly.pdbx_strand_id
1 'polypeptide(L)'
;NDNLCSYMRTENFKKALQEYFARNDPNREADDIESIRKDVLSLMIAQGDIIVYGDLVFLDPIFVASVMKAFTNHTLSINELRLSDVNDKYLKNLTTEAYNELDHSFGKFMHHGELHLNVLKYLLRRLSIDDGDYDAIIRMLVETFAVFLTSIKVGHGPEKKLPTVLFQLGTEADRVEIEKAWPPICPADRNHFELRFEFPFGCPSSLAAHFAASAHALGICVYAYINGAIVLLKDSKSLIFARFEEEVEHGHENAHLSLAIRSLSPELSNIDKANIGRMVQFLEHEEEETYPGLKYLSKILCPKCMKNKPERNMIKCDLRFKSNEDIICPSCYQSFRLESVIGYERSTDKENEQEQNDIS
;
A
#
# COMPACT_ATOMS: atom_id res chain seq x y z
N ASN A 1 -28.22 -7.23 27.99
CA ASN A 1 -26.82 -7.51 27.57
C ASN A 1 -26.53 -6.71 26.30
N ASP A 2 -26.93 -5.44 26.29
CA ASP A 2 -27.15 -4.69 25.06
C ASP A 2 -26.30 -3.42 25.12
N ASN A 3 -25.48 -3.25 24.08
CA ASN A 3 -24.47 -2.21 23.86
C ASN A 3 -23.25 -2.25 24.78
N LEU A 4 -22.47 -3.34 24.73
CA LEU A 4 -21.03 -3.19 24.92
C LEU A 4 -20.51 -2.36 23.73
N CYS A 5 -19.92 -1.21 24.05
CA CYS A 5 -19.28 -0.33 23.10
C CYS A 5 -18.09 -1.09 22.48
N SER A 6 -18.17 -1.47 21.20
CA SER A 6 -17.12 -2.27 20.54
C SER A 6 -15.79 -1.49 20.40
N TYR A 7 -15.87 -0.16 20.42
CA TYR A 7 -14.71 0.73 20.42
C TYR A 7 -15.06 2.05 21.09
N MET A 8 -14.07 2.78 21.62
CA MET A 8 -14.27 4.12 22.15
C MET A 8 -13.04 5.01 21.94
N ARG A 9 -13.21 6.32 22.12
CA ARG A 9 -12.07 7.25 22.09
C ARG A 9 -11.12 7.03 23.26
N THR A 10 -9.82 7.16 22.99
CA THR A 10 -8.73 6.98 23.97
C THR A 10 -8.93 7.80 25.25
N GLU A 11 -9.38 9.05 25.13
CA GLU A 11 -9.64 9.90 26.30
C GLU A 11 -10.80 9.39 27.16
N ASN A 12 -11.85 8.84 26.54
CA ASN A 12 -12.96 8.23 27.28
C ASN A 12 -12.50 6.95 27.98
N PHE A 13 -11.65 6.15 27.33
CA PHE A 13 -11.09 4.94 27.91
C PHE A 13 -10.17 5.24 29.11
N LYS A 14 -9.26 6.22 28.97
CA LYS A 14 -8.40 6.69 30.06
C LYS A 14 -9.21 7.16 31.26
N LYS A 15 -10.28 7.93 31.01
CA LYS A 15 -11.19 8.39 32.07
C LYS A 15 -11.90 7.22 32.75
N ALA A 16 -12.40 6.25 31.99
CA ALA A 16 -13.04 5.06 32.53
C ALA A 16 -12.07 4.23 33.41
N LEU A 17 -10.82 4.05 32.98
CA LEU A 17 -9.78 3.38 33.79
C LEU A 17 -9.47 4.17 35.06
N GLN A 18 -9.34 5.49 34.97
CA GLN A 18 -9.09 6.34 36.15
C GLN A 18 -10.23 6.24 37.17
N GLU A 19 -11.48 6.26 36.71
CA GLU A 19 -12.65 6.06 37.57
C GLU A 19 -12.67 4.65 38.19
N TYR A 20 -12.26 3.61 37.46
CA TYR A 20 -12.16 2.25 37.97
C TYR A 20 -11.12 2.14 39.10
N PHE A 21 -9.91 2.67 38.92
CA PHE A 21 -8.88 2.61 39.96
C PHE A 21 -9.24 3.47 41.17
N ALA A 22 -9.77 4.68 40.96
CA ALA A 22 -10.20 5.55 42.06
C ALA A 22 -11.33 4.94 42.91
N ARG A 23 -12.21 4.13 42.32
CA ARG A 23 -13.27 3.42 43.05
C ARG A 23 -12.74 2.21 43.84
N ASN A 24 -11.77 1.49 43.30
CA ASN A 24 -11.28 0.25 43.90
C ASN A 24 -10.15 0.48 44.92
N ASP A 25 -9.43 1.59 44.85
CA ASP A 25 -8.39 1.95 45.81
C ASP A 25 -8.31 3.48 46.03
N PRO A 26 -9.22 4.06 46.82
CA PRO A 26 -9.37 5.53 46.95
C PRO A 26 -8.25 6.22 47.74
N ASN A 27 -7.37 5.46 48.42
CA ASN A 27 -6.27 6.00 49.22
C ASN A 27 -4.92 5.96 48.48
N ARG A 28 -4.91 5.49 47.23
CA ARG A 28 -3.68 5.34 46.43
C ARG A 28 -3.24 6.69 45.87
N GLU A 29 -1.93 6.93 45.86
CA GLU A 29 -1.36 8.15 45.30
C GLU A 29 -1.60 8.22 43.78
N ALA A 30 -1.81 9.42 43.25
CA ALA A 30 -2.15 9.61 41.83
C ALA A 30 -1.06 9.11 40.88
N ASP A 31 0.21 9.24 41.28
CA ASP A 31 1.37 8.82 40.47
C ASP A 31 1.46 7.28 40.38
N ASP A 32 1.09 6.55 41.43
CA ASP A 32 1.00 5.09 41.43
C ASP A 32 -0.13 4.58 40.50
N ILE A 33 -1.27 5.28 40.48
CA ILE A 33 -2.40 4.95 39.60
C ILE A 33 -2.00 5.10 38.12
N GLU A 34 -1.24 6.14 37.78
CA GLU A 34 -0.79 6.38 36.41
C GLU A 34 0.19 5.30 35.92
N SER A 35 1.13 4.87 36.76
CA SER A 35 2.07 3.80 36.40
C SER A 35 1.35 2.48 36.16
N ILE A 36 0.47 2.07 37.08
CA ILE A 36 -0.30 0.82 36.96
C ILE A 36 -1.19 0.85 35.72
N ARG A 37 -1.79 2.00 35.41
CA ARG A 37 -2.61 2.17 34.20
C ARG A 37 -1.82 1.88 32.93
N LYS A 38 -0.58 2.37 32.84
CA LYS A 38 0.31 2.12 31.68
C LYS A 38 0.68 0.66 31.55
N ASP A 39 0.99 -0.01 32.66
CA ASP A 39 1.35 -1.43 32.66
C ASP A 39 0.16 -2.31 32.25
N VAL A 40 -1.03 -2.03 32.80
CA VAL A 40 -2.26 -2.76 32.44
C VAL A 40 -2.62 -2.54 30.98
N LEU A 41 -2.54 -1.30 30.48
CA LEU A 41 -2.81 -1.00 29.07
C LEU A 41 -1.84 -1.77 28.15
N SER A 42 -0.55 -1.74 28.48
CA SER A 42 0.49 -2.43 27.70
C SER A 42 0.27 -3.94 27.69
N LEU A 43 -0.13 -4.52 28.83
CA LEU A 43 -0.44 -5.94 28.94
C LEU A 43 -1.67 -6.33 28.10
N MET A 44 -2.76 -5.57 28.20
CA MET A 44 -3.99 -5.83 27.44
C MET A 44 -3.75 -5.73 25.92
N ILE A 45 -2.92 -4.77 25.49
CA ILE A 45 -2.50 -4.66 24.08
C ILE A 45 -1.65 -5.87 23.68
N ALA A 46 -0.64 -6.23 24.48
CA ALA A 46 0.25 -7.35 24.20
C ALA A 46 -0.47 -8.70 24.14
N GLN A 47 -1.55 -8.87 24.91
CA GLN A 47 -2.40 -10.06 24.90
C GLN A 47 -3.44 -10.05 23.76
N GLY A 48 -3.63 -8.91 23.09
CA GLY A 48 -4.64 -8.74 22.06
C GLY A 48 -6.07 -8.59 22.59
N ASP A 49 -6.23 -8.30 23.89
CA ASP A 49 -7.54 -8.08 24.53
C ASP A 49 -8.17 -6.76 24.07
N ILE A 50 -7.32 -5.75 23.84
CA ILE A 50 -7.70 -4.48 23.25
C ILE A 50 -6.71 -4.13 22.15
N ILE A 51 -7.17 -3.36 21.18
CA ILE A 51 -6.32 -2.85 20.11
C ILE A 51 -6.42 -1.33 20.12
N VAL A 52 -5.28 -0.64 20.03
CA VAL A 52 -5.24 0.83 20.06
C VAL A 52 -4.65 1.32 18.76
N TYR A 53 -5.40 2.16 18.04
CA TYR A 53 -4.94 2.83 16.82
C TYR A 53 -5.28 4.31 16.87
N GLY A 54 -4.25 5.14 17.02
CA GLY A 54 -4.38 6.58 17.25
C GLY A 54 -5.32 6.90 18.43
N ASP A 55 -6.43 7.59 18.13
CA ASP A 55 -7.39 8.06 19.14
C ASP A 55 -8.51 7.06 19.46
N LEU A 56 -8.47 5.85 18.87
CA LEU A 56 -9.48 4.81 19.09
C LEU A 56 -8.89 3.62 19.85
N VAL A 57 -9.66 3.15 20.84
CA VAL A 57 -9.44 1.92 21.59
C VAL A 57 -10.55 0.95 21.20
N PHE A 58 -10.18 -0.12 20.52
CA PHE A 58 -11.07 -1.24 20.18
C PHE A 58 -11.09 -2.21 21.34
N LEU A 59 -12.27 -2.35 21.95
CA LEU A 59 -12.49 -3.19 23.13
C LEU A 59 -12.89 -4.63 22.74
N ASP A 60 -13.21 -4.84 21.46
CA ASP A 60 -13.54 -6.12 20.89
C ASP A 60 -12.70 -6.37 19.61
N PRO A 61 -11.71 -7.27 19.65
CA PRO A 61 -10.94 -7.64 18.47
C PRO A 61 -11.79 -8.16 17.30
N ILE A 62 -12.98 -8.73 17.57
CA ILE A 62 -13.92 -9.18 16.54
C ILE A 62 -14.42 -8.00 15.71
N PHE A 63 -14.54 -6.81 16.30
CA PHE A 63 -14.90 -5.59 15.59
C PHE A 63 -13.84 -5.24 14.54
N VAL A 64 -12.55 -5.24 14.92
CA VAL A 64 -11.45 -4.98 14.00
C VAL A 64 -11.43 -6.01 12.87
N ALA A 65 -11.58 -7.30 13.19
CA ALA A 65 -11.68 -8.36 12.19
C ALA A 65 -12.89 -8.15 11.24
N SER A 66 -14.01 -7.64 11.75
CA SER A 66 -15.20 -7.34 10.95
C SER A 66 -14.97 -6.16 10.00
N VAL A 67 -14.24 -5.13 10.44
CA VAL A 67 -13.79 -4.03 9.58
C VAL A 67 -12.88 -4.58 8.47
N MET A 68 -11.84 -5.34 8.83
CA MET A 68 -10.88 -5.93 7.88
C MET A 68 -11.55 -6.85 6.85
N LYS A 69 -12.53 -7.65 7.29
CA LYS A 69 -13.30 -8.54 6.42
C LYS A 69 -14.01 -7.79 5.29
N ALA A 70 -14.43 -6.55 5.52
CA ALA A 70 -15.10 -5.75 4.50
C ALA A 70 -14.19 -5.35 3.32
N PHE A 71 -12.87 -5.40 3.52
CA PHE A 71 -11.84 -5.02 2.52
C PHE A 71 -11.14 -6.22 1.87
N THR A 72 -11.42 -7.42 2.35
CA THR A 72 -10.84 -8.69 1.87
C THR A 72 -11.91 -9.63 1.32
N ASN A 73 -13.16 -9.19 1.28
CA ASN A 73 -14.26 -10.03 0.83
C ASN A 73 -14.40 -10.01 -0.69
N HIS A 74 -13.69 -10.91 -1.37
CA HIS A 74 -13.73 -11.04 -2.83
C HIS A 74 -15.10 -11.39 -3.44
N THR A 75 -16.14 -11.68 -2.63
CA THR A 75 -17.50 -11.87 -3.15
C THR A 75 -18.20 -10.56 -3.50
N LEU A 76 -17.72 -9.42 -2.99
CA LEU A 76 -18.28 -8.11 -3.30
C LEU A 76 -18.15 -7.83 -4.80
N SER A 77 -19.23 -7.37 -5.42
CA SER A 77 -19.23 -7.00 -6.83
C SER A 77 -20.07 -5.75 -7.08
N ILE A 78 -19.84 -5.06 -8.19
CA ILE A 78 -20.64 -3.90 -8.61
C ILE A 78 -22.13 -4.29 -8.72
N ASN A 79 -22.40 -5.51 -9.15
CA ASN A 79 -23.77 -6.03 -9.26
C ASN A 79 -24.41 -6.19 -7.88
N GLU A 80 -23.65 -6.47 -6.83
CA GLU A 80 -24.20 -6.57 -5.48
C GLU A 80 -24.79 -5.24 -5.03
N LEU A 81 -24.09 -4.11 -5.25
CA LEU A 81 -24.64 -2.78 -4.96
C LEU A 81 -25.97 -2.56 -5.69
N ARG A 82 -26.00 -2.84 -7.00
CA ARG A 82 -27.17 -2.62 -7.88
C ARG A 82 -28.33 -3.58 -7.62
N LEU A 83 -28.07 -4.75 -7.05
CA LEU A 83 -29.08 -5.77 -6.71
C LEU A 83 -29.50 -5.71 -5.23
N SER A 84 -28.69 -5.11 -4.35
CA SER A 84 -28.95 -4.99 -2.90
C SER A 84 -30.09 -4.01 -2.55
N ASP A 85 -30.59 -3.30 -3.56
CA ASP A 85 -31.57 -2.22 -3.46
C ASP A 85 -32.89 -2.62 -2.78
N VAL A 86 -33.26 -3.91 -2.81
CA VAL A 86 -34.57 -4.35 -2.30
C VAL A 86 -34.63 -4.39 -0.77
N ASN A 87 -33.53 -4.64 -0.06
CA ASN A 87 -33.55 -4.89 1.40
C ASN A 87 -32.54 -4.08 2.23
N ASP A 88 -31.61 -3.34 1.63
CA ASP A 88 -30.61 -2.59 2.40
C ASP A 88 -31.16 -1.23 2.88
N LYS A 89 -31.32 -1.07 4.20
CA LYS A 89 -31.82 0.19 4.80
C LYS A 89 -30.89 1.38 4.54
N TYR A 90 -29.58 1.14 4.43
CA TYR A 90 -28.62 2.22 4.18
C TYR A 90 -28.88 2.84 2.81
N LEU A 91 -29.00 2.02 1.76
CA LEU A 91 -29.25 2.47 0.39
C LEU A 91 -30.59 3.19 0.25
N LYS A 92 -31.64 2.69 0.91
CA LYS A 92 -32.98 3.31 0.92
C LYS A 92 -33.03 4.73 1.49
N ASN A 93 -32.08 5.08 2.34
CA ASN A 93 -32.02 6.39 2.99
C ASN A 93 -31.14 7.40 2.21
N LEU A 94 -30.47 6.98 1.14
CA LEU A 94 -29.67 7.87 0.31
C LEU A 94 -30.57 8.68 -0.64
N THR A 95 -30.17 9.92 -0.92
CA THR A 95 -30.74 10.67 -2.04
C THR A 95 -30.26 10.07 -3.36
N THR A 96 -30.96 10.38 -4.46
CA THR A 96 -30.55 9.95 -5.80
C THR A 96 -29.13 10.38 -6.14
N GLU A 97 -28.74 11.59 -5.76
CA GLU A 97 -27.38 12.11 -5.97
C GLU A 97 -26.34 11.32 -5.18
N ALA A 98 -26.60 11.05 -3.90
CA ALA A 98 -25.70 10.30 -3.03
C ALA A 98 -25.55 8.85 -3.49
N TYR A 99 -26.63 8.23 -3.99
CA TYR A 99 -26.57 6.89 -4.58
C TYR A 99 -25.72 6.87 -5.86
N ASN A 100 -25.90 7.84 -6.75
CA ASN A 100 -25.11 7.92 -7.98
C ASN A 100 -23.61 8.15 -7.69
N GLU A 101 -23.30 8.97 -6.69
CA GLU A 101 -21.92 9.16 -6.23
C GLU A 101 -21.34 7.86 -5.66
N LEU A 102 -22.13 7.12 -4.88
CA LEU A 102 -21.75 5.81 -4.35
C LEU A 102 -21.53 4.79 -5.48
N ASP A 103 -22.45 4.62 -6.44
CA ASP A 103 -22.28 3.66 -7.57
C ASP A 103 -21.02 3.96 -8.37
N HIS A 104 -20.77 5.24 -8.67
CA HIS A 104 -19.55 5.65 -9.39
C HIS A 104 -18.28 5.37 -8.58
N SER A 105 -18.26 5.73 -7.30
CA SER A 105 -17.11 5.54 -6.41
C SER A 105 -16.87 4.05 -6.12
N PHE A 106 -17.93 3.26 -6.00
CA PHE A 106 -17.86 1.82 -5.81
C PHE A 106 -17.33 1.13 -7.07
N GLY A 107 -17.72 1.62 -8.26
CA GLY A 107 -17.13 1.18 -9.52
C GLY A 107 -15.60 1.36 -9.54
N LYS A 108 -15.10 2.52 -9.12
CA LYS A 108 -13.66 2.78 -9.02
C LYS A 108 -12.97 1.91 -7.97
N PHE A 109 -13.61 1.73 -6.81
CA PHE A 109 -13.12 0.84 -5.76
C PHE A 109 -12.93 -0.59 -6.28
N MET A 110 -13.90 -1.12 -7.02
CA MET A 110 -13.84 -2.49 -7.53
C MET A 110 -12.85 -2.69 -8.68
N HIS A 111 -12.56 -1.66 -9.48
CA HIS A 111 -11.63 -1.77 -10.62
C HIS A 111 -10.20 -1.34 -10.30
N HIS A 112 -10.03 -0.37 -9.40
CA HIS A 112 -8.73 0.27 -9.12
C HIS A 112 -8.37 0.22 -7.63
N GLY A 113 -9.25 -0.25 -6.75
CA GLY A 113 -9.03 -0.25 -5.31
C GLY A 113 -9.22 1.12 -4.64
N GLU A 114 -9.61 2.16 -5.39
CA GLU A 114 -9.79 3.53 -4.88
C GLU A 114 -10.91 3.62 -3.82
N LEU A 115 -10.53 3.83 -2.55
CA LEU A 115 -11.46 3.87 -1.42
C LEU A 115 -11.91 5.29 -1.11
N HIS A 116 -13.10 5.63 -1.59
CA HIS A 116 -13.78 6.87 -1.21
C HIS A 116 -14.55 6.71 0.11
N LEU A 117 -14.77 7.83 0.82
CA LEU A 117 -15.46 7.83 2.12
C LEU A 117 -16.88 7.27 2.04
N ASN A 118 -17.63 7.58 0.98
CA ASN A 118 -18.97 7.02 0.75
C ASN A 118 -18.93 5.48 0.58
N VAL A 119 -17.92 4.95 -0.11
CA VAL A 119 -17.68 3.50 -0.23
C VAL A 119 -17.34 2.90 1.14
N LEU A 120 -16.46 3.55 1.89
CA LEU A 120 -16.10 3.14 3.26
C LEU A 120 -17.33 3.05 4.17
N LYS A 121 -18.18 4.09 4.17
CA LYS A 121 -19.45 4.11 4.92
C LYS A 121 -20.38 2.98 4.49
N TYR A 122 -20.47 2.71 3.18
CA TYR A 122 -21.26 1.59 2.68
C TYR A 122 -20.70 0.23 3.12
N LEU A 123 -19.40 0.00 2.98
CA LEU A 123 -18.75 -1.26 3.38
C LEU A 123 -18.96 -1.55 4.87
N LEU A 124 -18.89 -0.51 5.71
CA LEU A 124 -19.02 -0.62 7.17
C LEU A 124 -20.42 -0.31 7.70
N ARG A 125 -21.44 -0.16 6.85
CA ARG A 125 -22.82 0.24 7.23
C ARG A 125 -23.50 -0.65 8.26
N ARG A 126 -23.01 -1.88 8.45
CA ARG A 126 -23.52 -2.84 9.46
C ARG A 126 -22.81 -2.72 10.80
N LEU A 127 -21.73 -1.93 10.86
CA LEU A 127 -20.99 -1.61 12.06
C LEU A 127 -21.48 -0.26 12.59
N SER A 128 -21.62 -0.15 13.91
CA SER A 128 -22.04 1.08 14.57
C SER A 128 -20.86 2.05 14.71
N ILE A 129 -20.38 2.58 13.58
CA ILE A 129 -19.28 3.57 13.53
C ILE A 129 -19.86 4.97 13.43
N ASP A 130 -19.38 5.86 14.30
CA ASP A 130 -19.76 7.28 14.29
C ASP A 130 -19.13 8.00 13.09
N ASP A 131 -19.86 8.96 12.51
CA ASP A 131 -19.44 9.71 11.33
C ASP A 131 -18.10 10.46 11.52
N GLY A 132 -17.78 10.83 12.76
CA GLY A 132 -16.54 11.53 13.12
C GLY A 132 -15.31 10.62 13.26
N ASP A 133 -15.47 9.31 13.20
CA ASP A 133 -14.39 8.36 13.51
C ASP A 133 -13.81 7.66 12.27
N TYR A 134 -14.39 7.87 11.08
CA TYR A 134 -13.91 7.25 9.82
C TYR A 134 -12.46 7.61 9.46
N ASP A 135 -12.00 8.82 9.76
CA ASP A 135 -10.59 9.20 9.54
C ASP A 135 -9.65 8.34 10.41
N ALA A 136 -10.06 8.00 11.65
CA ALA A 136 -9.28 7.12 12.53
C ALA A 136 -9.36 5.65 12.09
N ILE A 137 -10.51 5.20 11.57
CA ILE A 137 -10.64 3.86 10.95
C ILE A 137 -9.70 3.72 9.73
N ILE A 138 -9.59 4.76 8.89
CA ILE A 138 -8.64 4.76 7.76
C ILE A 138 -7.20 4.64 8.28
N ARG A 139 -6.83 5.39 9.32
CA ARG A 139 -5.48 5.29 9.92
C ARG A 139 -5.18 3.89 10.42
N MET A 140 -6.10 3.28 11.18
CA MET A 140 -5.99 1.87 11.59
C MET A 140 -5.78 0.95 10.39
N LEU A 141 -6.57 1.11 9.33
CA LEU A 141 -6.49 0.27 8.14
C LEU A 141 -5.16 0.42 7.40
N VAL A 142 -4.54 1.61 7.46
CA VAL A 142 -3.20 1.87 6.93
C VAL A 142 -2.13 1.24 7.81
N GLU A 143 -2.22 1.41 9.13
CA GLU A 143 -1.28 0.83 10.11
C GLU A 143 -1.32 -0.70 10.13
N THR A 144 -2.45 -1.31 9.78
CA THR A 144 -2.61 -2.77 9.61
C THR A 144 -2.27 -3.27 8.21
N PHE A 145 -1.79 -2.38 7.33
CA PHE A 145 -1.51 -2.67 5.92
C PHE A 145 -2.70 -3.22 5.11
N ALA A 146 -3.93 -3.07 5.61
CA ALA A 146 -5.14 -3.44 4.87
C ALA A 146 -5.40 -2.49 3.69
N VAL A 147 -4.96 -1.24 3.85
CA VAL A 147 -5.20 -0.12 2.95
C VAL A 147 -3.90 0.69 2.81
N PHE A 148 -3.62 1.20 1.61
CA PHE A 148 -2.42 2.00 1.32
C PHE A 148 -2.84 3.38 0.83
N LEU A 149 -2.10 4.43 1.16
CA LEU A 149 -2.45 5.78 0.69
C LEU A 149 -1.89 6.04 -0.71
N THR A 150 -2.73 6.51 -1.65
CA THR A 150 -2.32 6.91 -3.00
C THR A 150 -1.62 8.27 -3.04
N SER A 151 -0.99 8.64 -4.16
CA SER A 151 -0.61 10.04 -4.43
C SER A 151 -1.75 10.89 -5.01
N ILE A 152 -2.93 10.31 -5.29
CA ILE A 152 -4.04 11.06 -5.87
C ILE A 152 -4.62 11.96 -4.77
N LYS A 153 -4.38 13.27 -4.94
CA LYS A 153 -4.97 14.34 -4.11
C LYS A 153 -6.42 14.54 -4.53
N VAL A 154 -7.35 14.43 -3.60
CA VAL A 154 -8.77 14.74 -3.84
C VAL A 154 -9.08 16.11 -3.24
N GLY A 155 -9.28 17.13 -4.10
CA GLY A 155 -9.72 18.47 -3.71
C GLY A 155 -8.67 19.59 -3.85
N HIS A 156 -9.09 20.83 -3.56
CA HIS A 156 -8.29 22.07 -3.63
C HIS A 156 -7.81 22.59 -2.25
N GLY A 157 -7.73 21.71 -1.24
CA GLY A 157 -7.28 22.04 0.11
C GLY A 157 -6.00 21.29 0.54
N PRO A 158 -5.57 21.43 1.82
CA PRO A 158 -4.44 20.66 2.33
C PRO A 158 -4.68 19.16 2.11
N GLU A 159 -3.64 18.49 1.67
CA GLU A 159 -3.69 17.42 0.68
C GLU A 159 -4.15 16.08 1.27
N LYS A 160 -5.45 15.75 1.18
CA LYS A 160 -5.92 14.40 1.52
C LYS A 160 -5.62 13.43 0.36
N LYS A 161 -4.70 12.50 0.61
CA LYS A 161 -4.42 11.33 -0.23
C LYS A 161 -5.61 10.36 -0.18
N LEU A 162 -6.05 9.84 -1.32
CA LEU A 162 -7.10 8.82 -1.36
C LEU A 162 -6.52 7.46 -0.90
N PRO A 163 -7.16 6.71 -0.02
CA PRO A 163 -6.74 5.34 0.29
C PRO A 163 -7.02 4.36 -0.88
N THR A 164 -6.22 3.31 -1.00
CA THR A 164 -6.29 2.24 -1.99
C THR A 164 -6.26 0.89 -1.30
N VAL A 165 -7.12 -0.03 -1.76
CA VAL A 165 -7.30 -1.36 -1.18
C VAL A 165 -7.11 -2.41 -2.26
N LEU A 166 -5.89 -2.93 -2.40
CA LEU A 166 -5.61 -3.96 -3.40
C LEU A 166 -6.12 -5.34 -2.98
N PHE A 167 -6.26 -5.60 -1.68
CA PHE A 167 -6.76 -6.87 -1.15
C PHE A 167 -8.20 -7.19 -1.54
N GLN A 168 -8.96 -6.20 -2.01
CA GLN A 168 -10.32 -6.42 -2.51
C GLN A 168 -10.32 -6.85 -4.00
N LEU A 169 -9.25 -6.57 -4.73
CA LEU A 169 -9.15 -6.84 -6.16
C LEU A 169 -8.92 -8.33 -6.44
N GLY A 170 -9.13 -8.72 -7.69
CA GLY A 170 -8.90 -10.09 -8.14
C GLY A 170 -7.47 -10.55 -7.89
N THR A 171 -7.31 -11.83 -7.54
CA THR A 171 -6.00 -12.47 -7.39
C THR A 171 -5.32 -12.69 -8.73
N GLU A 172 -6.12 -13.04 -9.74
CA GLU A 172 -5.67 -13.19 -11.11
C GLU A 172 -5.85 -11.89 -11.88
N ALA A 173 -4.85 -11.61 -12.72
CA ALA A 173 -4.91 -10.47 -13.59
C ALA A 173 -5.79 -10.74 -14.81
N ASP A 174 -6.67 -9.81 -15.15
CA ASP A 174 -7.41 -9.86 -16.41
C ASP A 174 -6.42 -9.56 -17.55
N ARG A 175 -6.06 -10.62 -18.28
CA ARG A 175 -5.13 -10.53 -19.40
C ARG A 175 -5.58 -9.52 -20.45
N VAL A 176 -6.89 -9.40 -20.70
CA VAL A 176 -7.41 -8.49 -21.72
C VAL A 176 -7.18 -7.03 -21.30
N GLU A 177 -7.43 -6.71 -20.04
CA GLU A 177 -7.20 -5.35 -19.52
C GLU A 177 -5.71 -5.01 -19.40
N ILE A 178 -4.87 -5.97 -18.98
CA ILE A 178 -3.41 -5.80 -19.01
C ILE A 178 -2.92 -5.59 -20.42
N GLU A 179 -3.32 -6.39 -21.40
CA GLU A 179 -2.79 -6.27 -22.77
C GLU A 179 -3.19 -4.94 -23.41
N LYS A 180 -4.35 -4.38 -23.05
CA LYS A 180 -4.76 -3.02 -23.45
C LYS A 180 -3.85 -1.95 -22.82
N ALA A 181 -3.58 -2.04 -21.52
CA ALA A 181 -2.82 -1.03 -20.78
C ALA A 181 -1.30 -1.18 -20.96
N TRP A 182 -0.82 -2.41 -21.14
CA TRP A 182 0.57 -2.81 -21.25
C TRP A 182 0.74 -3.93 -22.29
N PRO A 183 0.76 -3.59 -23.58
CA PRO A 183 0.92 -4.58 -24.65
C PRO A 183 2.18 -5.45 -24.46
N PRO A 184 2.17 -6.76 -24.78
CA PRO A 184 3.33 -7.63 -24.56
C PRO A 184 4.60 -7.14 -25.27
N ILE A 185 4.43 -6.62 -26.48
CA ILE A 185 5.50 -5.98 -27.26
C ILE A 185 5.52 -4.49 -26.91
N CYS A 186 6.68 -3.98 -26.53
CA CYS A 186 6.83 -2.54 -26.30
C CYS A 186 6.55 -1.78 -27.60
N PRO A 187 5.65 -0.78 -27.60
CA PRO A 187 5.44 0.09 -28.75
C PRO A 187 6.76 0.71 -29.23
N ALA A 188 6.92 0.84 -30.55
CA ALA A 188 8.17 1.30 -31.16
C ALA A 188 8.55 2.75 -30.81
N ASP A 189 7.57 3.56 -30.42
CA ASP A 189 7.72 4.95 -29.96
C ASP A 189 8.08 5.05 -28.48
N ARG A 190 8.20 3.91 -27.78
CA ARG A 190 8.51 3.86 -26.35
C ARG A 190 9.77 3.08 -26.06
N ASN A 191 10.47 3.54 -25.04
CA ASN A 191 11.58 2.83 -24.43
C ASN A 191 11.05 2.10 -23.20
N HIS A 192 11.52 0.88 -23.01
CA HIS A 192 11.20 0.07 -21.84
C HIS A 192 12.35 0.21 -20.82
N PHE A 193 12.09 -0.13 -19.58
CA PHE A 193 13.07 -0.30 -18.52
C PHE A 193 12.48 -1.35 -17.58
N GLU A 194 13.31 -2.18 -16.98
CA GLU A 194 12.84 -3.20 -16.04
C GLU A 194 13.87 -3.45 -14.95
N LEU A 195 13.39 -3.41 -13.71
CA LEU A 195 14.11 -3.78 -12.51
C LEU A 195 13.35 -4.93 -11.85
N ARG A 196 14.06 -5.99 -11.47
CA ARG A 196 13.50 -7.15 -10.78
C ARG A 196 14.16 -7.31 -9.41
N PHE A 197 13.38 -7.77 -8.45
CA PHE A 197 13.82 -8.18 -7.12
C PHE A 197 13.45 -9.65 -6.96
N GLU A 198 14.45 -10.52 -7.02
CA GLU A 198 14.27 -11.97 -6.95
C GLU A 198 14.39 -12.45 -5.50
N PHE A 199 13.46 -13.30 -5.09
CA PHE A 199 13.35 -13.82 -3.73
C PHE A 199 13.77 -15.30 -3.70
N PRO A 200 15.07 -15.61 -3.50
CA PRO A 200 15.57 -16.98 -3.58
C PRO A 200 14.99 -17.93 -2.51
N PHE A 201 14.37 -17.39 -1.46
CA PHE A 201 13.76 -18.15 -0.38
C PHE A 201 12.23 -17.99 -0.32
N GLY A 202 11.63 -17.46 -1.40
CA GLY A 202 10.21 -17.13 -1.47
C GLY A 202 9.93 -15.68 -1.09
N CYS A 203 8.88 -15.12 -1.70
CA CYS A 203 8.38 -13.78 -1.43
C CYS A 203 7.35 -13.86 -0.28
N PRO A 204 7.43 -13.01 0.75
CA PRO A 204 6.39 -12.92 1.77
C PRO A 204 5.00 -12.67 1.15
N SER A 205 3.97 -13.33 1.66
CA SER A 205 2.64 -13.40 1.03
C SER A 205 1.98 -12.04 0.81
N SER A 206 2.23 -11.06 1.68
CA SER A 206 1.66 -9.71 1.60
C SER A 206 2.56 -8.70 0.87
N LEU A 207 3.85 -9.01 0.68
CA LEU A 207 4.81 -8.07 0.11
C LEU A 207 4.45 -7.67 -1.33
N ALA A 208 3.91 -8.61 -2.12
CA ALA A 208 3.44 -8.33 -3.48
C ALA A 208 2.33 -7.27 -3.52
N ALA A 209 1.35 -7.38 -2.62
CA ALA A 209 0.27 -6.41 -2.50
C ALA A 209 0.78 -5.05 -2.03
N HIS A 210 1.69 -5.03 -1.05
CA HIS A 210 2.30 -3.79 -0.56
C HIS A 210 3.09 -3.09 -1.69
N PHE A 211 3.87 -3.85 -2.46
CA PHE A 211 4.64 -3.35 -3.59
C PHE A 211 3.74 -2.80 -4.71
N ALA A 212 2.70 -3.53 -5.08
CA ALA A 212 1.72 -3.08 -6.06
C ALA A 212 1.01 -1.80 -5.59
N ALA A 213 0.70 -1.70 -4.29
CA ALA A 213 0.02 -0.54 -3.72
C ALA A 213 0.94 0.69 -3.65
N SER A 214 2.22 0.50 -3.31
CA SER A 214 3.24 1.54 -3.37
C SER A 214 3.40 2.08 -4.79
N ALA A 215 3.42 1.20 -5.80
CA ALA A 215 3.43 1.60 -7.20
C ALA A 215 2.14 2.30 -7.65
N HIS A 216 0.98 1.79 -7.21
CA HIS A 216 -0.32 2.44 -7.42
C HIS A 216 -0.29 3.89 -6.92
N ALA A 217 0.35 4.12 -5.78
CA ALA A 217 0.51 5.44 -5.20
C ALA A 217 1.46 6.37 -5.97
N LEU A 218 2.11 5.97 -7.07
CA LEU A 218 3.01 6.86 -7.83
C LEU A 218 2.31 7.73 -8.88
N GLY A 219 1.09 7.38 -9.29
CA GLY A 219 0.43 8.05 -10.42
C GLY A 219 -1.07 7.83 -10.50
N ILE A 220 -1.62 8.00 -11.71
CA ILE A 220 -3.02 7.66 -12.00
C ILE A 220 -3.08 6.16 -12.31
N CYS A 221 -3.88 5.41 -11.55
CA CYS A 221 -4.09 4.00 -11.83
C CYS A 221 -4.83 3.80 -13.16
N VAL A 222 -4.26 2.98 -14.02
CA VAL A 222 -4.85 2.53 -15.29
C VAL A 222 -5.50 1.17 -15.10
N TYR A 223 -4.85 0.29 -14.34
CA TYR A 223 -5.35 -1.04 -14.02
C TYR A 223 -4.64 -1.58 -12.78
N ALA A 224 -5.35 -2.30 -11.90
CA ALA A 224 -4.78 -2.91 -10.72
C ALA A 224 -5.42 -4.26 -10.39
N TYR A 225 -4.66 -5.11 -9.72
CA TYR A 225 -5.06 -6.40 -9.15
C TYR A 225 -4.20 -6.64 -7.90
N ILE A 226 -4.48 -7.69 -7.11
CA ILE A 226 -3.82 -7.85 -5.79
C ILE A 226 -2.29 -7.85 -5.88
N ASN A 227 -1.75 -8.39 -6.99
CA ASN A 227 -0.33 -8.65 -7.18
C ASN A 227 0.30 -7.71 -8.22
N GLY A 228 -0.39 -6.66 -8.66
CA GLY A 228 0.19 -5.72 -9.59
C GLY A 228 -0.66 -4.49 -9.90
N ALA A 229 0.02 -3.45 -10.37
CA ALA A 229 -0.59 -2.18 -10.73
C ALA A 229 0.10 -1.58 -11.95
N ILE A 230 -0.70 -1.03 -12.85
CA ILE A 230 -0.27 -0.23 -13.99
C ILE A 230 -0.70 1.21 -13.72
N VAL A 231 0.27 2.12 -13.66
CA VAL A 231 0.02 3.54 -13.40
C VAL A 231 0.61 4.43 -14.47
N LEU A 232 -0.07 5.53 -14.76
CA LEU A 232 0.42 6.62 -15.59
C LEU A 232 0.97 7.73 -14.70
N LEU A 233 2.26 8.04 -14.85
CA LEU A 233 2.87 9.19 -14.21
C LEU A 233 2.40 10.47 -14.89
N LYS A 234 1.77 11.37 -14.10
CA LYS A 234 1.17 12.62 -14.64
C LYS A 234 2.19 13.51 -15.36
N ASP A 235 3.39 13.62 -14.80
CA ASP A 235 4.36 14.62 -15.23
C ASP A 235 5.26 14.13 -16.37
N SER A 236 5.66 12.85 -16.38
CA SER A 236 6.50 12.27 -17.43
C SER A 236 5.70 11.58 -18.55
N LYS A 237 4.40 11.32 -18.34
CA LYS A 237 3.56 10.47 -19.20
C LYS A 237 4.11 9.04 -19.38
N SER A 238 5.06 8.63 -18.54
CA SER A 238 5.56 7.26 -18.50
C SER A 238 4.51 6.35 -17.87
N LEU A 239 4.42 5.12 -18.38
CA LEU A 239 3.67 4.06 -17.73
C LEU A 239 4.61 3.26 -16.83
N ILE A 240 4.20 3.01 -15.59
CA ILE A 240 4.85 2.06 -14.70
C ILE A 240 3.97 0.82 -14.61
N PHE A 241 4.58 -0.36 -14.68
CA PHE A 241 3.96 -1.62 -14.34
C PHE A 241 4.75 -2.28 -13.22
N ALA A 242 4.17 -2.31 -12.03
CA ALA A 242 4.67 -3.08 -10.90
C ALA A 242 3.88 -4.38 -10.79
N ARG A 243 4.55 -5.51 -10.63
CA ARG A 243 3.89 -6.81 -10.50
C ARG A 243 4.74 -7.84 -9.79
N PHE A 244 4.07 -8.83 -9.23
CA PHE A 244 4.66 -10.08 -8.81
C PHE A 244 4.53 -11.13 -9.92
N GLU A 245 5.59 -11.90 -10.14
CA GLU A 245 5.62 -13.01 -11.09
C GLU A 245 6.29 -14.22 -10.44
N GLU A 246 5.73 -15.39 -10.71
CA GLU A 246 6.34 -16.68 -10.41
C GLU A 246 6.72 -17.32 -11.74
N GLU A 247 8.02 -17.44 -11.99
CA GLU A 247 8.56 -18.13 -13.15
C GLU A 247 9.04 -19.52 -12.70
N VAL A 248 8.56 -20.57 -13.36
CA VAL A 248 9.07 -21.94 -13.16
C VAL A 248 10.19 -22.17 -14.17
N GLU A 249 11.44 -21.94 -13.78
CA GLU A 249 12.61 -22.26 -14.59
C GLU A 249 13.30 -23.53 -14.05
N HIS A 250 13.44 -24.55 -14.90
CA HIS A 250 14.16 -25.79 -14.59
C HIS A 250 13.70 -26.52 -13.30
N GLY A 251 12.43 -26.38 -12.92
CA GLY A 251 11.87 -27.00 -11.72
C GLY A 251 12.12 -26.23 -10.42
N HIS A 252 12.70 -25.02 -10.51
CA HIS A 252 12.77 -24.05 -9.44
C HIS A 252 11.75 -22.93 -9.69
N GLU A 253 10.90 -22.68 -8.70
CA GLU A 253 10.01 -21.53 -8.68
C GLU A 253 10.83 -20.29 -8.28
N ASN A 254 11.08 -19.42 -9.24
CA ASN A 254 11.66 -18.11 -9.00
C ASN A 254 10.54 -17.09 -8.86
N ALA A 255 10.35 -16.61 -7.65
CA ALA A 255 9.40 -15.55 -7.34
C ALA A 255 10.12 -14.20 -7.41
N HIS A 256 9.60 -13.24 -8.18
CA HIS A 256 10.17 -11.90 -8.24
C HIS A 256 9.12 -10.79 -8.29
N LEU A 257 9.48 -9.64 -7.72
CA LEU A 257 8.79 -8.39 -7.94
C LEU A 257 9.47 -7.67 -9.10
N SER A 258 8.69 -7.22 -10.08
CA SER A 258 9.16 -6.50 -11.25
C SER A 258 8.59 -5.09 -11.27
N LEU A 259 9.46 -4.09 -11.43
CA LEU A 259 9.12 -2.71 -11.76
C LEU A 259 9.56 -2.43 -13.19
N ALA A 260 8.59 -2.34 -14.10
CA ALA A 260 8.83 -1.98 -15.49
C ALA A 260 8.34 -0.56 -15.80
N ILE A 261 9.07 0.19 -16.63
CA ILE A 261 8.69 1.55 -17.03
C ILE A 261 8.72 1.65 -18.56
N ARG A 262 7.68 2.25 -19.15
CA ARG A 262 7.62 2.59 -20.57
C ARG A 262 7.50 4.09 -20.77
N SER A 263 8.56 4.71 -21.29
CA SER A 263 8.67 6.16 -21.50
C SER A 263 8.76 6.51 -22.99
N LEU A 264 8.27 7.69 -23.36
CA LEU A 264 8.46 8.26 -24.70
C LEU A 264 9.90 8.76 -24.91
N SER A 265 10.62 9.05 -23.82
CA SER A 265 12.00 9.51 -23.88
C SER A 265 12.97 8.34 -24.09
N PRO A 266 14.04 8.50 -24.90
CA PRO A 266 15.14 7.53 -25.04
C PRO A 266 15.82 7.16 -23.71
N GLU A 267 15.78 8.07 -22.75
CA GLU A 267 16.35 7.92 -21.42
C GLU A 267 15.30 8.17 -20.36
N LEU A 268 15.41 7.49 -19.22
CA LEU A 268 14.54 7.73 -18.08
C LEU A 268 14.68 9.19 -17.60
N SER A 269 13.55 9.86 -17.45
CA SER A 269 13.52 11.21 -16.91
C SER A 269 13.89 11.22 -15.42
N ASN A 270 14.23 12.38 -14.87
CA ASN A 270 14.48 12.52 -13.43
C ASN A 270 13.25 12.11 -12.59
N ILE A 271 12.04 12.28 -13.12
CA ILE A 271 10.79 11.85 -12.46
C ILE A 271 10.70 10.31 -12.44
N ASP A 272 11.03 9.65 -13.55
CA ASP A 272 11.03 8.19 -13.61
C ASP A 272 12.07 7.61 -12.64
N LYS A 273 13.28 8.21 -12.62
CA LYS A 273 14.38 7.86 -11.71
C LYS A 273 14.00 8.05 -10.24
N ALA A 274 13.38 9.19 -9.89
CA ALA A 274 12.90 9.45 -8.53
C ALA A 274 11.85 8.41 -8.09
N ASN A 275 10.96 7.99 -8.98
CA ASN A 275 9.96 6.97 -8.67
C ASN A 275 10.57 5.56 -8.55
N ILE A 276 11.60 5.22 -9.35
CA ILE A 276 12.39 4.00 -9.12
C ILE A 276 13.02 4.05 -7.72
N GLY A 277 13.63 5.18 -7.35
CA GLY A 277 14.22 5.38 -6.03
C GLY A 277 13.21 5.14 -4.89
N ARG A 278 12.00 5.69 -5.00
CA ARG A 278 10.91 5.46 -4.03
C ARG A 278 10.54 3.99 -3.89
N MET A 279 10.49 3.24 -5.00
CA MET A 279 10.18 1.80 -4.96
C MET A 279 11.31 0.97 -4.35
N VAL A 280 12.57 1.39 -4.54
CA VAL A 280 13.72 0.76 -3.89
C VAL A 280 13.70 1.05 -2.39
N GLN A 281 13.51 2.31 -1.99
CA GLN A 281 13.37 2.71 -0.58
C GLN A 281 12.21 2.01 0.11
N PHE A 282 11.10 1.80 -0.59
CA PHE A 282 9.98 1.01 -0.07
C PHE A 282 10.42 -0.42 0.29
N LEU A 283 11.20 -1.10 -0.56
CA LEU A 283 11.70 -2.44 -0.25
C LEU A 283 12.75 -2.45 0.87
N GLU A 284 13.58 -1.42 0.95
CA GLU A 284 14.51 -1.25 2.07
C GLU A 284 13.74 -1.08 3.40
N HIS A 285 12.69 -0.26 3.40
CA HIS A 285 11.82 -0.08 4.56
C HIS A 285 11.08 -1.37 4.96
N GLU A 286 10.54 -2.12 3.99
CA GLU A 286 9.92 -3.42 4.26
C GLU A 286 10.94 -4.44 4.81
N GLU A 287 12.21 -4.39 4.41
CA GLU A 287 13.29 -5.23 4.97
C GLU A 287 13.63 -4.84 6.43
N GLU A 288 13.53 -3.58 6.79
CA GLU A 288 13.89 -3.05 8.11
C GLU A 288 12.75 -3.18 9.13
N GLU A 289 11.53 -2.81 8.76
CA GLU A 289 10.41 -2.63 9.69
C GLU A 289 9.39 -3.79 9.65
N THR A 290 9.03 -4.27 8.45
CA THR A 290 7.93 -5.24 8.27
C THR A 290 8.42 -6.68 8.24
N TYR A 291 9.52 -6.95 7.54
CA TYR A 291 10.11 -8.28 7.36
C TYR A 291 11.62 -8.27 7.66
N PRO A 292 12.02 -8.10 8.94
CA PRO A 292 13.43 -8.12 9.35
C PRO A 292 14.19 -9.33 8.78
N GLY A 293 15.22 -9.05 7.97
CA GLY A 293 16.06 -10.08 7.35
C GLY A 293 15.55 -10.61 6.00
N LEU A 294 14.61 -9.90 5.35
CA LEU A 294 14.19 -10.16 3.97
C LEU A 294 15.40 -10.22 3.03
N LYS A 295 15.57 -11.33 2.31
CA LYS A 295 16.67 -11.51 1.35
C LYS A 295 16.17 -11.51 -0.08
N TYR A 296 16.66 -10.57 -0.87
CA TYR A 296 16.41 -10.50 -2.30
C TYR A 296 17.67 -10.14 -3.09
N LEU A 297 17.63 -10.43 -4.40
CA LEU A 297 18.66 -10.06 -5.37
C LEU A 297 18.05 -9.10 -6.37
N SER A 298 18.68 -7.94 -6.57
CA SER A 298 18.24 -7.00 -7.59
C SER A 298 18.87 -7.35 -8.95
N LYS A 299 18.06 -7.27 -10.01
CA LYS A 299 18.51 -7.39 -11.38
C LYS A 299 17.92 -6.28 -12.24
N ILE A 300 18.72 -5.75 -13.14
CA ILE A 300 18.34 -4.68 -14.06
C ILE A 300 18.43 -5.18 -15.50
N LEU A 301 17.45 -4.81 -16.32
CA LEU A 301 17.53 -5.07 -17.75
C LEU A 301 18.65 -4.25 -18.38
N CYS A 302 19.54 -4.89 -19.13
CA CYS A 302 20.67 -4.19 -19.74
C CYS A 302 20.19 -3.10 -20.72
N PRO A 303 20.47 -1.80 -20.47
CA PRO A 303 19.94 -0.69 -21.27
C PRO A 303 20.46 -0.70 -22.71
N LYS A 304 21.57 -1.39 -22.99
CA LYS A 304 22.14 -1.53 -24.34
C LYS A 304 21.55 -2.72 -25.10
N CYS A 305 21.22 -3.82 -24.42
CA CYS A 305 20.57 -4.98 -25.05
C CYS A 305 19.13 -4.68 -25.45
N MET A 306 18.46 -3.79 -24.70
CA MET A 306 17.11 -3.31 -24.98
C MET A 306 16.86 -2.83 -26.41
N LYS A 307 17.87 -2.24 -27.05
CA LYS A 307 17.72 -1.63 -28.37
C LYS A 307 17.76 -2.66 -29.51
N ASN A 308 18.38 -3.82 -29.29
CA ASN A 308 18.87 -4.67 -30.38
C ASN A 308 18.58 -6.18 -30.22
N LYS A 309 18.07 -6.66 -29.09
CA LYS A 309 17.79 -8.10 -28.87
C LYS A 309 16.48 -8.32 -28.11
N PRO A 310 15.64 -9.30 -28.52
CA PRO A 310 14.41 -9.66 -27.80
C PRO A 310 14.68 -10.44 -26.50
N GLU A 311 15.86 -11.05 -26.35
CA GLU A 311 16.27 -11.72 -25.12
C GLU A 311 16.59 -10.69 -24.04
N ARG A 312 15.73 -10.62 -23.01
CA ARG A 312 15.86 -9.71 -21.87
C ARG A 312 17.04 -10.14 -21.01
N ASN A 313 18.22 -9.59 -21.30
CA ASN A 313 19.39 -9.87 -20.48
C ASN A 313 19.32 -9.08 -19.16
N MET A 314 18.88 -9.75 -18.10
CA MET A 314 18.82 -9.22 -16.74
C MET A 314 20.20 -9.39 -16.08
N ILE A 315 20.77 -8.27 -15.63
CA ILE A 315 22.11 -8.24 -15.01
C ILE A 315 21.92 -8.04 -13.51
N LYS A 316 22.57 -8.88 -12.70
CA LYS A 316 22.62 -8.69 -11.26
C LYS A 316 23.23 -7.33 -10.94
N CYS A 317 22.51 -6.53 -10.17
CA CYS A 317 22.99 -5.27 -9.62
C CYS A 317 22.76 -5.28 -8.11
N ASP A 318 23.67 -4.69 -7.36
CA ASP A 318 23.43 -4.46 -5.94
C ASP A 318 23.00 -3.01 -5.75
N LEU A 319 21.71 -2.79 -5.50
CA LEU A 319 21.16 -1.46 -5.30
C LEU A 319 21.51 -0.90 -3.90
N ARG A 320 21.97 -1.76 -2.97
CA ARG A 320 22.25 -1.38 -1.58
C ARG A 320 23.60 -0.69 -1.39
N PHE A 321 24.50 -0.83 -2.36
CA PHE A 321 25.81 -0.19 -2.35
C PHE A 321 25.88 0.91 -3.40
N LYS A 322 26.45 2.07 -3.03
CA LYS A 322 26.91 3.08 -4.00
C LYS A 322 28.08 2.50 -4.78
N SER A 323 27.80 1.68 -5.79
CA SER A 323 28.85 1.21 -6.68
C SER A 323 29.06 2.27 -7.76
N ASN A 324 30.14 3.04 -7.63
CA ASN A 324 30.73 3.80 -8.73
C ASN A 324 31.34 2.88 -9.82
N GLU A 325 31.11 1.58 -9.72
CA GLU A 325 31.65 0.57 -10.61
C GLU A 325 30.83 0.50 -11.90
N ASP A 326 31.56 0.39 -13.00
CA ASP A 326 30.97 0.15 -14.30
C ASP A 326 30.46 -1.30 -14.36
N ILE A 327 29.15 -1.48 -14.55
CA ILE A 327 28.53 -2.80 -14.72
C ILE A 327 28.74 -3.24 -16.16
N ILE A 328 29.39 -4.37 -16.37
CA ILE A 328 29.62 -4.95 -17.70
C ILE A 328 28.52 -5.96 -18.02
N CYS A 329 27.79 -5.73 -19.10
CA CYS A 329 26.81 -6.69 -19.58
C CYS A 329 27.49 -7.92 -20.20
N PRO A 330 27.23 -9.16 -19.74
CA PRO A 330 27.87 -10.34 -20.30
C PRO A 330 27.41 -10.65 -21.74
N SER A 331 26.22 -10.20 -22.14
CA SER A 331 25.63 -10.53 -23.45
C SER A 331 25.97 -9.55 -24.58
N CYS A 332 26.37 -8.32 -24.24
CA CYS A 332 26.79 -7.32 -25.23
C CYS A 332 28.17 -6.70 -24.96
N TYR A 333 28.81 -7.06 -23.83
CA TYR A 333 30.12 -6.58 -23.39
C TYR A 333 30.23 -5.05 -23.27
N GLN A 334 29.10 -4.34 -23.20
CA GLN A 334 29.05 -2.91 -22.97
C GLN A 334 28.97 -2.62 -21.47
N SER A 335 29.71 -1.59 -21.04
CA SER A 335 29.62 -1.07 -19.68
C SER A 335 28.54 0.02 -19.55
N PHE A 336 27.97 0.13 -18.36
CA PHE A 336 27.12 1.25 -17.96
C PHE A 336 27.21 1.46 -16.45
N ARG A 337 26.88 2.67 -15.99
CA ARG A 337 26.82 2.99 -14.55
C ARG A 337 25.39 2.94 -14.06
N LEU A 338 25.16 2.29 -12.93
CA LEU A 338 23.84 2.17 -12.33
C LEU A 338 23.22 3.55 -12.06
N GLU A 339 23.99 4.47 -11.46
CA GLU A 339 23.57 5.86 -11.19
C GLU A 339 23.10 6.59 -12.46
N SER A 340 23.79 6.39 -13.59
CA SER A 340 23.39 7.02 -14.86
C SER A 340 22.03 6.53 -15.36
N VAL A 341 21.67 5.28 -15.03
CA VAL A 341 20.43 4.63 -15.47
C VAL A 341 19.27 4.93 -14.52
N ILE A 342 19.45 4.76 -13.21
CA ILE A 342 18.35 4.85 -12.23
C ILE A 342 18.38 6.11 -11.37
N GLY A 343 19.47 6.90 -11.37
CA GLY A 343 19.59 8.15 -10.61
C GLY A 343 19.45 8.01 -9.10
N TYR A 344 19.63 6.79 -8.55
CA TYR A 344 19.47 6.52 -7.13
C TYR A 344 20.80 6.72 -6.41
N GLU A 345 20.87 7.76 -5.57
CA GLU A 345 21.88 7.87 -4.52
C GLU A 345 21.22 7.49 -3.20
N ARG A 346 21.63 6.38 -2.59
CA ARG A 346 21.19 6.07 -1.22
C ARG A 346 21.58 7.23 -0.30
N SER A 347 20.64 7.78 0.47
CA SER A 347 20.96 8.73 1.53
C SER A 347 21.79 7.97 2.56
N THR A 348 23.08 8.24 2.61
CA THR A 348 23.92 7.79 3.72
C THR A 348 23.58 8.69 4.90
N ASP A 349 22.84 8.15 5.87
CA ASP A 349 22.62 8.64 7.25
C ASP A 349 23.05 10.09 7.51
N LYS A 350 22.27 11.07 7.04
CA LYS A 350 22.40 12.50 7.42
C LYS A 350 21.09 13.29 7.33
N GLU A 351 19.95 12.70 7.68
CA GLU A 351 18.69 13.47 7.81
C GLU A 351 17.91 13.16 9.10
N ASN A 352 18.63 12.95 10.22
CA ASN A 352 18.03 12.89 11.56
C ASN A 352 18.29 14.15 12.41
N GLU A 353 18.63 15.30 11.82
CA GLU A 353 18.88 16.55 12.58
C GLU A 353 18.10 17.79 12.11
N GLN A 354 17.08 17.67 11.24
CA GLN A 354 16.40 18.89 10.72
C GLN A 354 14.87 18.93 10.74
N GLU A 355 14.20 18.10 11.54
CA GLU A 355 12.75 18.28 11.83
C GLU A 355 12.41 18.32 13.34
N GLN A 356 13.39 18.52 14.23
CA GLN A 356 13.14 18.75 15.66
C GLN A 356 13.12 20.24 16.09
N ASN A 357 13.16 21.20 15.16
CA ASN A 357 13.27 22.63 15.51
C ASN A 357 12.07 23.52 15.15
N ASP A 358 10.93 23.00 14.71
CA ASP A 358 9.75 23.83 14.38
C ASP A 358 8.45 23.43 15.12
N ILE A 359 8.55 22.93 16.35
CA ILE A 359 7.45 23.04 17.33
C ILE A 359 8.05 23.44 18.68
N SER A 360 8.21 24.76 18.86
CA SER A 360 8.34 25.44 20.16
C SER A 360 7.11 26.30 20.38
#